data_AF-A0A965R5D8-F1
#
_entry.id   AF-A0A965R5D8-F1
#
_cell.length_a   1.000
_cell.length_b   1.000
_cell.length_c   1.000
_cell.angle_alpha   90.00
_cell.angle_beta   90.00
_cell.angle_gamma   90.00
#
_symmetry.space_group_name_H-M   'P 1'
#
loop_
_entity.id
_entity.type
_entity.pdbx_description
1 polymer ?
#
loop_
_entity_poly.entity_id
_entity_poly.type
_entity_poly.pdbx_seq_one_letter_code
_entity_poly.pdbx_strand_id
1 'polypeptide(L)'
;LGSLLHGAALEGLVTSAHDLSDGGLAQALAEAVTRFGVGARVYLDDILERDGVDAATALFSESTGRVIVSVDRVDDVKFVGLCEARGYPVLRIGVTDRKGVEAELDVQGLFRIPVTEIAQRSAETLPKYFG
;
A
#
# COMPACT_ATOMS: atom_id res chain seq x y z
N LEU A 1 8.18 -1.84 -15.02
CA LEU A 1 7.20 -1.32 -14.04
C LEU A 1 6.65 0.04 -14.46
N GLY A 2 7.50 1.05 -14.71
CA GLY A 2 7.02 2.39 -15.09
C GLY A 2 6.08 2.43 -16.30
N SER A 3 6.37 1.67 -17.37
CA SER A 3 5.50 1.58 -18.55
C SER A 3 4.15 0.91 -18.27
N LEU A 4 4.11 -0.08 -17.37
CA LEU A 4 2.87 -0.72 -16.92
C LEU A 4 1.98 0.29 -16.20
N LEU A 5 2.53 1.00 -15.21
CA LEU A 5 1.80 1.98 -14.41
C LEU A 5 1.34 3.16 -15.26
N HIS A 6 2.18 3.60 -16.21
CA HIS A 6 1.79 4.63 -17.17
C HIS A 6 0.58 4.17 -18.03
N GLY A 7 0.63 2.95 -18.56
CA GLY A 7 -0.50 2.39 -19.32
C GLY A 7 -1.77 2.27 -18.48
N ALA A 8 -1.65 1.75 -17.24
CA ALA A 8 -2.77 1.63 -16.32
C ALA A 8 -3.38 3.00 -15.96
N ALA A 9 -2.55 4.03 -15.80
CA ALA A 9 -3.02 5.39 -15.54
C ALA A 9 -3.74 6.00 -16.76
N LEU A 10 -3.21 5.81 -17.98
CA LEU A 10 -3.87 6.27 -19.21
C LEU A 10 -5.23 5.59 -19.44
N GLU A 11 -5.35 4.33 -19.05
CA GLU A 11 -6.59 3.57 -19.13
C GLU A 11 -7.54 3.81 -17.94
N GLY A 12 -7.15 4.61 -16.95
CA GLY A 12 -7.95 4.91 -15.76
C GLY A 12 -8.12 3.74 -14.79
N LEU A 13 -7.24 2.73 -14.85
CA LEU A 13 -7.37 1.50 -14.06
C LEU A 13 -6.87 1.64 -12.62
N VAL A 14 -6.01 2.62 -12.35
CA VAL A 14 -5.44 2.88 -11.03
C VAL A 14 -5.89 4.24 -10.52
N THR A 15 -6.36 4.29 -9.28
CA THR A 15 -6.78 5.53 -8.61
C THR A 15 -5.66 6.13 -7.75
N SER A 16 -4.67 5.31 -7.36
CA SER A 16 -3.42 5.76 -6.74
C SER A 16 -2.31 4.73 -6.97
N ALA A 17 -1.06 5.18 -6.84
CA ALA A 17 0.13 4.35 -6.86
C ALA A 17 1.16 4.92 -5.88
N HIS A 18 1.84 4.04 -5.15
CA HIS A 18 2.92 4.39 -4.23
C HIS A 18 4.05 3.35 -4.36
N ASP A 19 5.29 3.79 -4.54
CA ASP A 19 6.43 2.89 -4.55
C ASP A 19 6.74 2.37 -3.15
N LEU A 20 7.39 1.20 -3.11
CA LEU A 20 7.98 0.65 -1.89
C LEU A 20 9.48 0.91 -1.95
N SER A 21 9.96 1.67 -0.99
CA SER A 21 11.35 2.08 -0.85
C SER A 21 11.77 1.88 0.61
N ASP A 22 12.28 2.93 1.28
CA ASP A 22 12.76 2.87 2.65
C ASP A 22 11.62 2.53 3.61
N GLY A 23 11.82 1.56 4.50
CA GLY A 23 10.79 1.06 5.42
C GLY A 23 9.74 0.14 4.78
N GLY A 24 9.84 -0.14 3.48
CA GLY A 24 9.08 -1.19 2.80
C GLY A 24 7.57 -0.95 2.69
N LEU A 25 6.80 -2.05 2.72
CA LEU A 25 5.35 -2.03 2.57
C LEU A 25 4.67 -1.27 3.72
N ALA A 26 5.15 -1.42 4.95
CA ALA A 26 4.56 -0.76 6.11
C ALA A 26 4.63 0.77 6.00
N GLN A 27 5.78 1.31 5.59
CA GLN A 27 5.95 2.74 5.38
C GLN A 27 5.10 3.25 4.22
N ALA A 28 5.10 2.55 3.09
CA ALA A 28 4.27 2.91 1.94
C ALA A 28 2.77 2.93 2.28
N LEU A 29 2.29 1.96 3.08
CA LEU A 29 0.92 1.94 3.57
C LEU A 29 0.64 3.12 4.51
N ALA A 30 1.54 3.42 5.45
CA ALA A 30 1.39 4.53 6.39
C ALA A 30 1.30 5.88 5.67
N GLU A 31 2.12 6.10 4.64
CA GLU A 31 2.08 7.31 3.81
C GLU A 31 0.81 7.37 2.96
N ALA A 32 0.42 6.26 2.34
CA ALA A 32 -0.77 6.17 1.50
C ALA A 32 -2.06 6.49 2.27
N VAL A 33 -2.25 5.91 3.46
CA VAL A 33 -3.46 6.17 4.28
C VAL A 33 -3.49 7.59 4.82
N THR A 34 -2.33 8.16 5.16
CA THR A 34 -2.22 9.50 5.76
C THR A 34 -2.49 10.60 4.76
N ARG A 35 -2.06 10.44 3.49
CA ARG A 35 -2.15 11.48 2.45
C ARG A 35 -3.54 12.09 2.30
N PHE A 36 -4.59 11.28 2.41
CA PHE A 36 -5.98 11.72 2.29
C PHE A 36 -6.88 11.30 3.46
N GLY A 37 -6.32 10.69 4.51
CA GLY A 37 -7.07 10.21 5.67
C GLY A 37 -8.02 9.06 5.36
N VAL A 38 -7.60 8.14 4.47
CA VAL A 38 -8.39 6.99 4.03
C VAL A 38 -7.81 5.73 4.67
N GLY A 39 -8.63 4.98 5.41
CA GLY A 39 -8.18 3.76 6.06
C GLY A 39 -7.87 2.64 5.07
N ALA A 40 -7.27 1.55 5.55
CA ALA A 40 -7.03 0.36 4.76
C ALA A 40 -7.04 -0.89 5.64
N ARG A 41 -7.53 -1.99 5.07
CA ARG A 41 -7.37 -3.34 5.64
C ARG A 41 -6.46 -4.15 4.74
N VAL A 42 -5.39 -4.68 5.32
CA VAL A 42 -4.30 -5.35 4.63
C VAL A 42 -4.17 -6.79 5.13
N TYR A 43 -4.02 -7.72 4.19
CA TYR A 43 -3.78 -9.14 4.41
C TYR A 43 -2.39 -9.48 3.88
N LEU A 44 -1.60 -10.22 4.66
CA LEU A 44 -0.24 -10.58 4.27
C LEU A 44 -0.12 -12.03 3.78
N ASP A 45 -1.13 -12.86 4.00
CA ASP A 45 -1.09 -14.31 3.79
C ASP A 45 -0.50 -14.70 2.42
N ASP A 46 -0.99 -14.09 1.34
CA ASP A 46 -0.50 -14.35 -0.02
C ASP A 46 0.97 -13.96 -0.22
N ILE A 47 1.45 -12.89 0.45
CA ILE A 47 2.87 -12.49 0.40
C ILE A 47 3.71 -13.52 1.15
N LEU A 48 3.26 -13.92 2.36
CA LEU A 48 3.99 -14.87 3.20
C LEU A 48 4.12 -16.23 2.51
N GLU A 49 3.04 -16.72 1.91
CA GLU A 49 3.02 -17.99 1.20
C GLU A 49 3.87 -17.95 -0.08
N ARG A 50 3.69 -16.93 -0.92
CA ARG A 50 4.42 -16.81 -2.20
C ARG A 50 5.93 -16.70 -1.98
N ASP A 51 6.36 -15.88 -1.03
CA ASP A 51 7.78 -15.56 -0.83
C ASP A 51 8.45 -16.44 0.23
N GLY A 52 7.68 -17.18 1.03
CA GLY A 52 8.21 -18.00 2.13
C GLY A 52 8.84 -17.17 3.25
N VAL A 53 8.28 -16.00 3.54
CA VAL A 53 8.81 -15.02 4.50
C VAL A 53 7.90 -14.82 5.70
N ASP A 54 8.43 -14.28 6.79
CA ASP A 54 7.64 -13.88 7.94
C ASP A 54 6.98 -12.50 7.76
N ALA A 55 6.05 -12.17 8.66
CA ALA A 55 5.30 -10.92 8.62
C ALA A 55 6.19 -9.67 8.70
N ALA A 56 7.26 -9.72 9.51
CA ALA A 56 8.21 -8.62 9.63
C ALA A 56 8.92 -8.37 8.30
N THR A 57 9.39 -9.42 7.63
CA THR A 57 10.04 -9.34 6.33
C THR A 57 9.06 -8.86 5.25
N ALA A 58 7.81 -9.35 5.23
CA ALA A 58 6.79 -8.87 4.30
C ALA A 58 6.50 -7.37 4.45
N LEU A 59 6.48 -6.88 5.69
CA LEU A 59 6.20 -5.48 6.00
C LEU A 59 7.38 -4.54 5.74
N PHE A 60 8.60 -4.94 6.12
CA PHE A 60 9.75 -4.03 6.18
C PHE A 60 10.85 -4.33 5.17
N SER A 61 10.71 -5.37 4.33
CA SER A 61 11.65 -5.58 3.23
C SER A 61 11.65 -4.37 2.29
N GLU A 62 12.85 -3.91 1.92
CA GLU A 62 13.10 -2.79 0.99
C GLU A 62 13.48 -3.31 -0.41
N SER A 63 13.05 -4.53 -0.77
CA SER A 63 13.31 -5.07 -2.10
C SER A 63 12.75 -4.15 -3.19
N THR A 64 13.52 -3.99 -4.27
CA THR A 64 13.30 -2.96 -5.29
C THR A 64 12.22 -3.35 -6.29
N GLY A 65 11.71 -2.36 -7.05
CA GLY A 65 10.80 -2.61 -8.17
C GLY A 65 9.40 -3.04 -7.75
N ARG A 66 8.92 -2.59 -6.59
CA ARG A 66 7.57 -2.85 -6.08
C ARG A 66 6.79 -1.55 -5.92
N VAL A 67 5.48 -1.65 -6.14
CA VAL A 67 4.51 -0.55 -6.01
C VAL A 67 3.22 -1.14 -5.45
N ILE A 68 2.56 -0.41 -4.56
CA ILE A 68 1.15 -0.63 -4.22
C ILE A 68 0.28 0.30 -5.04
N VAL A 69 -0.84 -0.21 -5.53
CA VAL A 69 -1.85 0.59 -6.24
C VAL A 69 -3.21 0.38 -5.63
N SER A 70 -4.08 1.38 -5.76
CA SER A 70 -5.52 1.20 -5.56
C SER A 70 -6.22 1.09 -6.91
N VAL A 71 -7.08 0.09 -7.04
CA VAL A 71 -7.84 -0.24 -8.25
C VAL A 71 -9.30 -0.33 -7.86
N ASP A 72 -10.19 0.26 -8.66
CA ASP A 72 -11.63 0.14 -8.42
C ASP A 72 -12.08 -1.30 -8.65
N ARG A 73 -13.08 -1.75 -7.87
CA ARG A 73 -13.56 -3.13 -7.92
C ARG A 73 -14.01 -3.56 -9.33
N VAL A 74 -14.52 -2.62 -10.12
CA VAL A 74 -14.98 -2.89 -11.50
C VAL A 74 -13.81 -3.12 -12.47
N ASP A 75 -12.62 -2.60 -12.15
CA ASP A 75 -11.43 -2.66 -12.97
C ASP A 75 -10.41 -3.72 -12.51
N ASP A 76 -10.64 -4.36 -11.36
CA ASP A 76 -9.75 -5.37 -10.74
C ASP A 76 -9.32 -6.46 -11.74
N VAL A 77 -10.30 -7.10 -12.41
CA VAL A 77 -10.03 -8.15 -13.41
C VAL A 77 -9.22 -7.61 -14.59
N LYS A 78 -9.52 -6.38 -15.03
CA LYS A 78 -8.82 -5.76 -16.16
C LYS A 78 -7.38 -5.39 -15.80
N PHE A 79 -7.16 -4.88 -14.59
CA PHE A 79 -5.82 -4.56 -14.09
C PHE A 79 -4.97 -5.83 -13.91
N VAL A 80 -5.53 -6.90 -13.33
CA VAL A 80 -4.83 -8.19 -13.21
C VAL A 80 -4.44 -8.72 -14.58
N GLY A 81 -5.37 -8.75 -15.55
CA GLY A 81 -5.06 -9.17 -16.91
C GLY A 81 -3.98 -8.32 -17.60
N LEU A 82 -3.94 -7.00 -17.31
CA LEU A 82 -2.91 -6.10 -17.81
C LEU A 82 -1.51 -6.44 -17.24
N CYS A 83 -1.45 -6.77 -15.95
CA CYS A 83 -0.22 -7.20 -15.29
C CYS A 83 0.27 -8.55 -15.85
N GLU A 84 -0.63 -9.53 -15.97
CA GLU A 84 -0.33 -10.85 -16.53
C GLU A 84 0.16 -10.77 -17.97
N ALA A 85 -0.54 -10.02 -18.83
CA ALA A 85 -0.16 -9.85 -20.24
C ALA A 85 1.23 -9.20 -20.42
N ARG A 86 1.70 -8.47 -19.41
CA ARG A 86 3.03 -7.83 -19.39
C ARG A 86 4.05 -8.56 -18.53
N GLY A 87 3.69 -9.71 -17.94
CA GLY A 87 4.58 -10.53 -17.13
C GLY A 87 4.97 -9.90 -15.78
N TYR A 88 4.10 -9.08 -15.19
CA TYR A 88 4.30 -8.52 -13.85
C TYR A 88 3.49 -9.30 -12.81
N PRO A 89 4.15 -9.88 -11.79
CA PRO A 89 3.44 -10.49 -10.66
C PRO A 89 2.59 -9.43 -9.93
N VAL A 90 1.35 -9.79 -9.60
CA VAL A 90 0.42 -8.93 -8.87
C VAL A 90 -0.25 -9.76 -7.79
N LEU A 91 -0.41 -9.18 -6.60
CA LEU A 91 -1.18 -9.76 -5.50
C LEU A 91 -2.16 -8.72 -4.99
N ARG A 92 -3.37 -9.19 -4.64
CA ARG A 92 -4.34 -8.35 -3.95
C ARG A 92 -4.10 -8.44 -2.45
N ILE A 93 -3.52 -7.40 -1.89
CA ILE A 93 -3.07 -7.40 -0.49
C ILE A 93 -4.07 -6.74 0.47
N GLY A 94 -5.24 -6.31 0.00
CA GLY A 94 -6.15 -5.55 0.85
C GLY A 94 -7.29 -4.84 0.14
N VAL A 95 -7.90 -3.92 0.89
CA VAL A 95 -8.91 -2.96 0.44
C VAL A 95 -8.71 -1.62 1.16
N THR A 96 -8.98 -0.52 0.47
CA THR A 96 -9.18 0.77 1.14
C THR A 96 -10.50 0.77 1.89
N ASP A 97 -10.56 1.50 3.00
CA ASP A 97 -11.73 1.60 3.88
C ASP A 97 -12.21 3.06 3.98
N ARG A 98 -13.06 3.35 4.95
CA ARG A 98 -13.68 4.67 5.15
C ARG A 98 -12.64 5.76 5.33
N LYS A 99 -12.97 6.95 4.82
CA LYS A 99 -12.28 8.19 5.12
C LYS A 99 -12.81 8.80 6.41
N GLY A 100 -11.95 9.43 7.20
CA GLY A 100 -12.36 10.27 8.32
C GLY A 100 -11.51 10.09 9.56
N VAL A 101 -11.98 10.64 10.67
CA VAL A 101 -11.26 10.62 11.97
C VAL A 101 -11.12 9.20 12.51
N GLU A 102 -12.06 8.31 12.17
CA GLU A 102 -12.06 6.89 12.54
C GLU A 102 -11.33 6.02 11.51
N ALA A 103 -10.61 6.60 10.54
CA ALA A 103 -9.83 5.83 9.58
C ALA A 103 -8.68 5.10 10.30
N GLU A 104 -8.49 3.84 9.96
CA GLU A 104 -7.45 2.98 10.56
C GLU A 104 -6.64 2.29 9.46
N LEU A 105 -5.35 2.08 9.71
CA LEU A 105 -4.56 1.08 9.01
C LEU A 105 -4.62 -0.21 9.83
N ASP A 106 -5.28 -1.22 9.28
CA ASP A 106 -5.49 -2.52 9.90
C ASP A 106 -4.73 -3.60 9.12
N VAL A 107 -3.59 -4.03 9.66
CA VAL A 107 -2.86 -5.19 9.16
C VAL A 107 -3.34 -6.42 9.92
N GLN A 108 -4.13 -7.24 9.23
CA GLN A 108 -4.92 -8.30 9.83
C GLN A 108 -4.06 -9.27 10.64
N GLY A 109 -4.49 -9.53 11.88
CA GLY A 109 -3.80 -10.44 12.80
C GLY A 109 -2.53 -9.88 13.44
N LEU A 110 -2.11 -8.66 13.09
CA LEU A 110 -0.87 -8.06 13.61
C LEU A 110 -1.13 -6.78 14.41
N PHE A 111 -1.65 -5.74 13.78
CA PHE A 111 -1.89 -4.46 14.43
C PHE A 111 -2.92 -3.62 13.70
N ARG A 112 -3.48 -2.67 14.45
CA ARG A 112 -4.39 -1.65 13.95
C ARG A 112 -4.01 -0.32 14.56
N ILE A 113 -3.81 0.69 13.73
CA ILE A 113 -3.38 2.02 14.16
C ILE A 113 -4.29 3.07 13.52
N PRO A 114 -4.86 4.02 14.30
CA PRO A 114 -5.58 5.16 13.74
C PRO A 114 -4.70 5.97 12.79
N VAL A 115 -5.24 6.36 11.63
CA VAL A 115 -4.51 7.18 10.65
C VAL A 115 -4.10 8.52 11.25
N THR A 116 -4.90 9.06 12.18
CA THR A 116 -4.58 10.28 12.94
C THR A 116 -3.32 10.13 13.79
N GLU A 117 -3.11 8.97 14.41
CA GLU A 117 -1.91 8.69 15.20
C GLU A 117 -0.67 8.61 14.30
N ILE A 118 -0.78 7.92 13.15
CA ILE A 118 0.31 7.83 12.16
C ILE A 118 0.70 9.24 11.69
N ALA A 119 -0.30 10.05 11.31
CA ALA A 119 -0.10 11.41 10.85
C ALA A 119 0.61 12.29 11.90
N GLN A 120 0.15 12.21 13.15
CA GLN A 120 0.71 12.96 14.26
C GLN A 120 2.18 12.57 14.51
N ARG A 121 2.47 11.28 14.66
CA ARG A 121 3.85 10.81 14.93
C ARG A 121 4.83 11.19 13.83
N SER A 122 4.40 11.14 12.57
CA SER A 122 5.21 11.56 11.44
C SER A 122 5.48 13.08 11.49
N ALA A 123 4.43 13.88 11.68
CA ALA A 123 4.52 15.34 11.66
C ALA A 123 5.29 15.94 12.85
N GLU A 124 5.30 15.26 14.01
CA GLU A 124 5.96 15.77 15.22
C GLU A 124 7.49 15.66 15.18
N THR A 125 8.04 14.76 14.36
CA THR A 125 9.47 14.43 14.41
C THR A 125 10.34 15.64 14.06
N LEU A 126 10.09 16.31 12.94
CA LEU A 126 10.91 17.44 12.53
C LEU A 126 10.75 18.66 13.45
N PRO A 127 9.52 19.13 13.78
CA PRO A 127 9.36 20.25 14.71
C PRO A 127 9.99 20.03 16.08
N LYS A 128 9.95 18.79 16.59
CA LYS A 128 10.58 18.44 17.86
C LYS A 128 12.10 18.67 17.87
N TYR A 129 12.78 18.44 16.75
CA TYR A 129 14.24 18.55 16.67
C TYR A 129 14.73 19.82 15.98
N PHE A 130 13.88 20.48 15.19
CA PHE A 130 14.29 21.58 14.31
C PHE A 130 13.44 22.87 14.43
N GLY A 131 12.40 22.89 15.28
CA GLY A 131 11.56 24.08 15.53
C GLY A 131 10.53 24.37 14.44
#